data_AF-A0A1G1WM99-F1
#
_entry.id   AF-A0A1G1WM99-F1
#
_cell.length_a   1.000
_cell.length_b   1.000
_cell.length_c   1.000
_cell.angle_alpha   90.00
_cell.angle_beta   90.00
_cell.angle_gamma   90.00
#
_symmetry.space_group_name_H-M   'P 1'
#
loop_
_entity.id
_entity.type
_entity.pdbx_description
1 polymer ?
#
loop_
_entity_poly.entity_id
_entity_poly.type
_entity_poly.pdbx_seq_one_letter_code
_entity_poly.pdbx_strand_id
1 'polypeptide(L)'
;MMWSEECDAHFLNYNGKYGDKWDSIHIPRLQVIAAGHNVISVPVDYPHPIDQTQEETGNLLQSYKRFGQIDNLVLSIWREAYELGLTTQVPPS
;
A
#
# COMPACT_ATOMS: atom_id res chain seq x y z
N MET A 1 2.73 -12.17 -19.63
CA MET A 1 3.76 -11.89 -18.61
C MET A 1 3.41 -12.75 -17.41
N MET A 2 4.25 -13.71 -17.04
CA MET A 2 3.94 -14.67 -15.98
C MET A 2 4.42 -14.11 -14.65
N TRP A 3 3.50 -13.95 -13.71
CA TRP A 3 3.80 -13.64 -12.31
C TRP A 3 4.60 -14.81 -11.71
N SER A 4 5.74 -14.55 -11.06
CA SER A 4 6.58 -15.61 -10.48
C SER A 4 6.16 -15.93 -9.04
N GLU A 5 6.38 -17.17 -8.61
CA GLU A 5 6.17 -17.58 -7.20
C GLU A 5 6.97 -16.71 -6.21
N GLU A 6 8.09 -16.15 -6.66
CA GLU A 6 8.91 -15.18 -5.92
C GLU A 6 8.18 -13.86 -5.67
N CYS A 7 7.44 -13.34 -6.66
CA CYS A 7 6.60 -12.14 -6.47
C CYS A 7 5.47 -12.42 -5.47
N ASP A 8 4.83 -13.59 -5.55
CA ASP A 8 3.79 -13.98 -4.59
C ASP A 8 4.31 -14.07 -3.17
N ALA A 9 5.55 -14.55 -2.99
CA ALA A 9 6.17 -14.65 -1.68
C ALA A 9 6.27 -13.30 -0.97
N HIS A 10 6.50 -12.19 -1.69
CA HIS A 10 6.52 -10.86 -1.08
C HIS A 10 5.16 -10.47 -0.48
N PHE A 11 4.06 -10.81 -1.14
CA PHE A 11 2.72 -10.48 -0.65
C PHE A 11 2.25 -11.47 0.43
N LEU A 12 2.43 -12.77 0.20
CA LEU A 12 1.95 -13.82 1.10
C LEU A 12 2.70 -13.86 2.42
N ASN A 13 3.99 -13.51 2.41
CA ASN A 13 4.81 -13.52 3.63
C ASN A 13 4.82 -12.18 4.36
N TYR A 14 4.13 -11.15 3.85
CA TYR A 14 4.12 -9.85 4.50
C TYR A 14 3.29 -9.86 5.78
N ASN A 15 3.93 -9.52 6.90
CA ASN A 15 3.40 -9.68 8.25
C ASN A 15 2.92 -8.36 8.88
N GLY A 16 2.78 -7.28 8.10
CA GLY A 16 2.32 -5.98 8.61
C GLY A 16 3.41 -5.23 9.38
N LYS A 17 4.58 -5.05 8.74
CA LYS A 17 5.77 -4.39 9.33
C LYS A 17 5.45 -3.03 9.97
N TYR A 18 4.50 -2.27 9.41
CA TYR A 18 4.14 -0.93 9.91
C TYR A 18 2.76 -0.89 10.60
N GLY A 19 2.11 -2.05 10.77
CA GLY A 19 0.96 -2.23 11.65
C GLY A 19 -0.38 -1.68 11.13
N ASP A 20 -0.40 -0.90 10.05
CA ASP A 20 -1.64 -0.64 9.32
C ASP A 20 -2.00 -1.87 8.46
N LYS A 21 -3.25 -2.01 8.03
CA LYS A 21 -3.61 -3.06 7.06
C LYS A 21 -3.40 -2.61 5.62
N TRP A 22 -3.33 -1.30 5.39
CA TRP A 22 -3.15 -0.74 4.05
C TRP A 22 -1.72 -0.88 3.54
N ASP A 23 -0.74 -0.93 4.45
CA ASP A 23 0.66 -1.17 4.10
C ASP A 23 0.86 -2.52 3.37
N SER A 24 0.01 -3.53 3.66
CA SER A 24 0.06 -4.86 3.04
C SER A 24 -0.17 -4.87 1.53
N ILE A 25 -0.77 -3.80 0.99
CA ILE A 25 -0.95 -3.63 -0.45
C ILE A 25 0.30 -2.99 -1.08
N HIS A 26 0.94 -2.07 -0.36
CA HIS A 26 1.95 -1.17 -0.92
C HIS A 26 3.39 -1.60 -0.62
N ILE A 27 3.66 -2.14 0.56
CA ILE A 27 5.00 -2.52 0.99
C ILE A 27 5.53 -3.72 0.20
N PRO A 28 4.79 -4.83 0.03
CA PRO A 28 5.24 -5.93 -0.82
C PRO A 28 5.53 -5.48 -2.25
N ARG A 29 4.74 -4.53 -2.77
CA ARG A 29 4.96 -3.97 -4.11
C ARG A 29 6.31 -3.26 -4.22
N LEU A 30 6.71 -2.50 -3.20
CA LEU A 30 8.03 -1.86 -3.16
C LEU A 30 9.15 -2.91 -3.11
N GLN A 31 8.97 -3.98 -2.34
CA GLN A 31 9.94 -5.07 -2.24
C GLN A 31 10.10 -5.81 -3.58
N VAL A 32 9.00 -6.08 -4.28
CA VAL A 32 9.01 -6.65 -5.64
C VAL A 32 9.76 -5.75 -6.62
N ILE A 33 9.56 -4.42 -6.55
CA ILE A 33 10.30 -3.45 -7.37
C ILE A 33 11.79 -3.46 -7.03
N ALA A 34 12.15 -3.48 -5.73
CA ALA A 34 13.53 -3.53 -5.28
C ALA A 34 14.25 -4.83 -5.67
N ALA A 35 13.52 -5.94 -5.76
CA ALA A 35 14.01 -7.21 -6.30
C ALA A 35 14.21 -7.21 -7.82
N GLY A 36 13.89 -6.10 -8.51
CA GLY A 36 14.08 -5.95 -9.95
C GLY A 36 12.94 -6.51 -10.80
N HIS A 37 11.81 -6.88 -10.20
CA HIS A 37 10.64 -7.33 -10.93
C HIS A 37 9.79 -6.14 -11.42
N ASN A 38 9.07 -6.36 -12.51
CA ASN A 38 8.18 -5.35 -13.08
C ASN A 38 6.80 -5.41 -12.44
N VAL A 39 6.31 -4.27 -11.98
CA VAL A 39 4.91 -4.10 -11.56
C VAL A 39 4.16 -3.31 -12.63
N ILE A 40 3.11 -3.93 -13.19
CA ILE A 40 2.26 -3.31 -14.20
C ILE A 40 0.96 -2.81 -13.57
N SER A 41 0.44 -1.69 -14.07
CA SER A 41 -0.87 -1.18 -13.71
C SER A 41 -1.89 -1.66 -14.72
N VAL A 42 -3.01 -2.21 -14.25
CA VAL A 42 -4.13 -2.64 -15.09
C VAL A 42 -5.37 -1.88 -14.62
N PRO A 43 -6.01 -1.08 -15.49
CA PRO A 43 -7.27 -0.44 -15.13
C PRO A 43 -8.36 -1.52 -15.01
N VAL A 44 -9.06 -1.52 -13.89
CA VAL A 44 -10.23 -2.38 -13.64
C VAL A 44 -11.45 -1.48 -13.54
N ASP A 45 -12.48 -1.77 -14.32
CA ASP A 45 -13.77 -1.11 -14.20
C ASP A 45 -14.49 -1.66 -12.95
N TYR A 46 -14.23 -1.02 -11.81
CA TYR A 46 -14.77 -1.42 -10.52
C TYR A 46 -15.92 -0.48 -10.09
N PRO A 47 -17.18 -0.92 -10.16
CA PRO A 47 -18.30 -0.18 -9.60
C PRO A 47 -18.31 -0.31 -8.07
N HIS A 48 -18.18 0.82 -7.37
CA HIS A 48 -18.32 0.83 -5.92
C HIS A 48 -19.76 0.46 -5.53
N PRO A 49 -19.97 -0.52 -4.62
CA PRO A 49 -21.29 -0.81 -4.08
C PRO A 49 -21.89 0.42 -3.41
N ILE A 50 -23.15 0.73 -3.73
CA ILE A 50 -23.85 1.92 -3.22
C ILE A 50 -23.94 1.90 -1.69
N ASP A 51 -24.11 0.72 -1.09
CA ASP A 51 -24.22 0.59 0.36
C ASP A 51 -22.93 1.01 1.08
N GLN A 52 -21.76 0.76 0.46
CA GLN A 52 -20.47 1.17 1.02
C GLN A 52 -20.25 2.69 0.90
N THR A 53 -20.71 3.31 -0.19
CA THR A 53 -20.53 4.76 -0.39
C THR A 53 -21.50 5.57 0.46
N GLN A 54 -22.70 5.06 0.74
CA GLN A 54 -23.68 5.73 1.58
C GLN A 54 -23.26 5.80 3.06
N GLU A 55 -22.63 4.74 3.61
CA GLU A 55 -22.14 4.74 5.00
C GLU A 55 -21.00 5.74 5.25
N GLU A 56 -20.22 6.06 4.22
CA GLU A 56 -19.09 7.00 4.31
C GLU A 56 -19.48 8.45 3.98
N THR A 57 -20.58 8.67 3.25
CA THR A 57 -21.00 10.00 2.80
C THR A 57 -21.47 10.87 3.98
N GLY A 58 -20.78 11.99 4.21
CA GLY A 58 -21.11 12.94 5.28
C GLY A 58 -20.65 12.50 6.68
N ASN A 59 -19.96 11.36 6.80
CA ASN A 59 -19.47 10.85 8.07
C ASN A 59 -18.05 11.38 8.37
N LEU A 60 -18.00 12.53 9.06
CA LEU A 60 -16.73 13.19 9.42
C LEU A 60 -15.78 12.27 10.20
N LEU A 61 -16.29 11.38 11.06
CA LEU A 61 -15.46 10.45 11.82
C LEU A 61 -14.74 9.47 10.89
N GLN A 62 -15.42 8.95 9.87
CA GLN A 62 -14.77 8.11 8.86
C GLN A 62 -13.74 8.91 8.05
N SER A 63 -14.03 10.16 7.68
CA SER A 63 -13.05 11.01 7.00
C SER A 63 -11.78 11.20 7.84
N TYR A 64 -11.90 11.50 9.14
CA TYR A 64 -10.75 11.61 10.04
C TYR A 64 -9.95 10.31 10.13
N LYS A 65 -10.64 9.17 10.21
CA LYS A 65 -10.00 7.85 10.19
C LYS A 65 -9.23 7.64 8.88
N ARG A 66 -9.79 7.99 7.73
CA ARG A 66 -9.14 7.88 6.42
C ARG A 66 -7.89 8.76 6.32
N PHE A 67 -7.93 9.98 6.85
CA PHE A 67 -6.74 10.84 6.89
C PHE A 67 -5.61 10.20 7.73
N GLY A 68 -5.93 9.68 8.91
CA GLY A 68 -4.94 8.98 9.74
C GLY A 68 -4.35 7.74 9.04
N GLN A 69 -5.18 6.98 8.31
CA GLN A 69 -4.71 5.85 7.50
C GLN A 69 -3.76 6.31 6.38
N ILE A 70 -4.11 7.39 5.67
CA ILE A 70 -3.26 7.95 4.60
C ILE A 70 -1.92 8.43 5.17
N ASP A 71 -1.92 9.17 6.28
CA ASP A 71 -0.70 9.68 6.88
C ASP A 71 0.25 8.54 7.30
N ASN A 72 -0.29 7.52 7.98
CA ASN A 72 0.49 6.34 8.35
C ASN A 72 1.02 5.58 7.14
N LEU A 73 0.20 5.43 6.10
CA LEU A 73 0.59 4.74 4.88
C LEU A 73 1.71 5.48 4.14
N VAL A 74 1.62 6.81 4.00
CA VAL A 74 2.64 7.62 3.35
C VAL A 74 3.98 7.49 4.07
N LEU A 75 3.97 7.56 5.41
CA LEU A 75 5.16 7.38 6.22
C LEU A 75 5.75 5.97 6.08
N SER A 76 4.92 4.94 6.04
CA SER A 76 5.33 3.55 5.89
C SER A 76 5.99 3.29 4.53
N ILE A 77 5.38 3.80 3.45
CA ILE A 77 5.91 3.73 2.09
C ILE A 77 7.26 4.45 2.01
N TRP A 78 7.38 5.64 2.60
CA TRP A 78 8.62 6.39 2.57
C TRP A 78 9.73 5.66 3.32
N ARG A 79 9.45 5.16 4.53
CA ARG A 79 10.43 4.39 5.33
C ARG A 79 10.91 3.15 4.58
N GLU A 80 10.00 2.35 4.05
CA GLU A 80 10.37 1.15 3.30
C GLU A 80 11.17 1.50 2.04
N ALA A 81 10.76 2.52 1.28
CA ALA A 81 11.48 2.94 0.09
C ALA A 81 12.91 3.39 0.41
N TYR A 82 13.11 4.08 1.55
CA TYR A 82 14.44 4.47 2.01
C TYR A 82 15.28 3.26 2.41
N GLU A 83 14.71 2.32 3.18
CA GLU A 83 15.39 1.10 3.61
C GLU A 83 15.77 0.17 2.45
N LEU A 84 14.95 0.13 1.40
CA LEU A 84 15.22 -0.62 0.16
C LEU A 84 16.17 0.12 -0.80
N GLY A 85 16.58 1.36 -0.47
CA GLY A 85 17.44 2.17 -1.34
C GLY A 85 16.77 2.69 -2.60
N LEU A 86 15.43 2.68 -2.66
CA LEU A 86 14.63 3.23 -3.76
C LEU A 86 14.52 4.76 -3.72
N THR A 87 14.84 5.37 -2.57
CA THR A 87 14.95 6.82 -2.41
C THR A 87 16.12 7.19 -1.50
N THR A 88 16.69 8.37 -1.71
CA THR A 88 17.73 8.95 -0.85
C THR A 88 17.16 9.93 0.18
N GLN A 89 15.87 10.25 0.09
CA GLN A 89 15.21 11.17 1.01
C GLN A 89 14.96 10.49 2.34
N VAL A 90 15.48 11.08 3.42
CA VAL A 90 15.31 10.55 4.79
C VAL A 90 13.87 10.76 5.25
N PRO A 91 13.17 9.70 5.70
CA PRO A 91 11.81 9.82 6.21
C PRO A 91 11.78 10.64 7.51
N PRO A 92 10.69 11.38 7.78
CA PRO A 92 10.54 12.10 9.04
C PRO A 92 10.51 11.13 10.23
N SER A 93 11.12 11.58 11.33
CA SER A 93 11.25 10.86 12.60
C SER A 93 9.90 10.59 13.25
#